data_AF-X1AVG6-F1
#
_entry.id   AF-X1AVG6-F1
#
_cell.length_a   1.000
_cell.length_b   1.000
_cell.length_c   1.000
_cell.angle_alpha   90.00
_cell.angle_beta   90.00
_cell.angle_gamma   90.00
#
_symmetry.space_group_name_H-M   'P 1'
#
loop_
_entity.id
_entity.type
_entity.pdbx_description
1 polymer ?
#
loop_
_entity_poly.entity_id
_entity_poly.type
_entity_poly.pdbx_seq_one_letter_code
_entity_poly.pdbx_strand_id
1 'polypeptide(L)'
;MITVWDGLIFLFPRQYYKSNLIYNYGTIEDIPYGFLLEFTGGYENNEFYNRYYTGVEFSHGNFYKNLGYFHTKIGFAGFLSEQQYRQGLFHLKSSYFTNLLPFNNFHVRQFINIDYNIGIRRFEDEYINISNENGIRGLSSDSLKGTHRLTMSLETVAFSPFYVYGFR
;
A
#
# COMPACT_ATOMS: atom_id res chain seq x y z
N MET A 1 11.89 -12.57 -25.39
CA MET A 1 11.04 -11.43 -24.97
C MET A 1 11.88 -10.52 -24.10
N ILE A 2 12.35 -9.41 -24.65
CA ILE A 2 13.18 -8.41 -23.94
C ILE A 2 12.23 -7.25 -23.62
N THR A 3 11.71 -7.20 -22.39
CA THR A 3 10.96 -6.04 -21.91
C THR A 3 11.96 -4.98 -21.47
N VAL A 4 12.22 -3.98 -22.31
CA VAL A 4 13.04 -2.83 -21.94
C VAL A 4 12.14 -1.82 -21.21
N TRP A 5 12.35 -1.64 -19.92
CA TRP A 5 11.68 -0.60 -19.12
C TRP A 5 12.52 0.68 -19.17
N ASP A 6 12.34 1.50 -20.21
CA ASP A 6 12.86 2.88 -20.18
C ASP A 6 11.87 3.75 -19.40
N GLY A 7 11.94 3.63 -18.07
CA GLY A 7 11.01 4.26 -17.14
C GLY A 7 11.50 5.60 -16.61
N LEU A 8 10.70 6.66 -16.71
CA LEU A 8 10.92 7.92 -15.99
C LEU A 8 10.06 7.93 -14.72
N ILE A 9 10.71 8.11 -13.56
CA ILE A 9 10.06 8.28 -12.27
C ILE A 9 10.35 9.70 -11.77
N PHE A 10 9.32 10.50 -11.59
CA PHE A 10 9.44 11.81 -10.95
C PHE A 10 8.92 11.71 -9.51
N LEU A 11 9.78 11.97 -8.53
CA LEU A 11 9.44 11.95 -7.11
C LEU A 11 9.51 13.37 -6.53
N PHE A 12 8.45 13.79 -5.84
CA PHE A 12 8.48 15.01 -5.02
C PHE A 12 8.82 14.67 -3.55
N PRO A 13 9.58 15.51 -2.82
CA PRO A 13 10.24 15.10 -1.57
C PRO A 13 9.24 14.75 -0.46
N ARG A 14 9.43 13.55 0.10
CA ARG A 14 8.77 13.04 1.31
C ARG A 14 9.67 13.26 2.52
N GLN A 15 9.09 13.59 3.67
CA GLN A 15 9.83 13.66 4.93
C GLN A 15 9.59 12.36 5.72
N TYR A 16 10.54 11.96 6.57
CA TYR A 16 10.38 10.79 7.44
C TYR A 16 10.38 11.26 8.89
N TYR A 17 9.38 10.80 9.65
CA TYR A 17 9.32 11.03 11.09
C TYR A 17 9.72 9.75 11.81
N LYS A 18 10.73 9.84 12.68
CA LYS A 18 11.21 8.72 13.49
C LYS A 18 10.32 8.58 14.72
N SER A 19 9.70 7.43 14.90
CA SER A 19 8.88 7.15 16.08
C SER A 19 9.12 5.71 16.55
N ASN A 20 9.05 5.50 17.86
CA ASN A 20 9.24 4.21 18.51
C ASN A 20 7.88 3.67 19.03
N LEU A 21 7.83 2.37 19.33
CA LEU A 21 6.65 1.67 19.86
C LEU A 21 5.46 1.69 18.90
N ILE A 22 5.70 1.20 17.69
CA ILE A 22 4.70 1.16 16.63
C ILE A 22 4.28 -0.28 16.43
N TYR A 23 5.07 -1.10 15.73
CA TYR A 23 4.79 -2.53 15.66
C TYR A 23 5.58 -3.33 16.70
N ASN A 24 6.79 -2.88 17.07
CA ASN A 24 7.66 -3.61 17.99
C ASN A 24 8.22 -2.75 19.13
N TYR A 25 8.54 -3.41 20.24
CA TYR A 25 9.23 -2.79 21.36
C TYR A 25 10.64 -2.32 20.96
N GLY A 26 10.94 -1.03 21.15
CA GLY A 26 12.31 -0.51 21.06
C GLY A 26 12.89 -0.32 19.66
N THR A 27 12.17 -0.66 18.60
CA THR A 27 12.57 -0.33 17.22
C THR A 27 12.12 1.08 16.86
N ILE A 28 13.03 1.91 16.38
CA ILE A 28 12.69 3.17 15.71
C ILE A 28 12.25 2.81 14.31
N GLU A 29 11.01 3.13 13.98
CA GLU A 29 10.48 2.92 12.64
C GLU A 29 10.42 4.25 11.90
N ASP A 30 10.84 4.24 10.63
CA ASP A 30 10.76 5.40 9.76
C ASP A 30 9.36 5.48 9.16
N ILE A 31 8.57 6.41 9.67
CA ILE A 31 7.22 6.63 9.18
C ILE A 31 7.22 7.74 8.13
N PRO A 32 6.64 7.49 6.97
CA PRO A 32 6.51 8.53 5.99
C PRO A 32 5.59 9.67 6.44
N TYR A 33 6.02 10.90 6.21
CA TYR A 33 5.33 12.12 6.60
C TYR A 33 5.30 13.12 5.43
N GLY A 34 4.19 13.84 5.32
CA GLY A 34 3.95 14.81 4.26
C GLY A 34 3.35 14.19 3.00
N PHE A 35 3.60 14.83 1.87
CA PHE A 35 3.02 14.48 0.58
C PHE A 35 4.09 13.94 -0.37
N LEU A 36 3.72 12.97 -1.19
CA LEU A 36 4.54 12.43 -2.27
C LEU A 36 3.63 12.28 -3.49
N LEU A 37 4.04 12.88 -4.59
CA LEU A 37 3.42 12.70 -5.90
C LEU A 37 4.46 11.99 -6.78
N GLU A 38 4.03 10.94 -7.47
CA GLU A 38 4.87 10.10 -8.30
C GLU A 38 4.25 10.01 -9.69
N PHE A 39 5.06 10.26 -10.71
CA PHE A 39 4.68 9.99 -12.10
C PHE A 39 5.58 8.90 -12.64
N THR A 40 4.99 7.91 -13.28
CA THR A 40 5.69 6.81 -13.93
C THR A 40 5.29 6.76 -15.39
N GLY A 41 6.28 6.88 -16.28
CA GLY A 41 6.09 6.68 -17.72
C GLY A 41 7.03 5.59 -18.19
N GLY A 42 6.58 4.71 -19.07
CA GLY A 42 7.42 3.67 -19.67
C GLY A 42 6.94 3.28 -21.05
N TYR A 43 7.81 2.68 -21.84
CA TYR A 43 7.46 2.14 -23.15
C TYR A 43 7.63 0.63 -23.13
N GLU A 44 6.63 -0.08 -23.62
CA GLU A 44 6.70 -1.52 -23.78
C GLU A 44 6.60 -1.87 -25.27
N ASN A 45 7.66 -2.49 -25.78
CA ASN A 45 7.72 -3.04 -27.12
C ASN A 45 7.43 -4.54 -27.03
N ASN A 46 6.30 -4.97 -27.58
CA ASN A 46 5.89 -6.37 -27.62
C ASN A 46 5.76 -6.83 -29.08
N GLU A 47 5.90 -8.13 -29.36
CA GLU A 47 5.94 -8.64 -30.74
C GLU A 47 4.67 -8.35 -31.56
N PHE A 48 3.56 -8.04 -30.89
CA PHE A 48 2.26 -7.78 -31.52
C PHE A 48 1.79 -6.33 -31.40
N TYR A 49 2.30 -5.56 -30.44
CA TYR A 49 1.85 -4.19 -30.20
C TYR A 49 2.88 -3.39 -29.39
N ASN A 50 2.95 -2.11 -29.71
CA ASN A 50 3.67 -1.11 -28.92
C ASN A 50 2.68 -0.39 -28.00
N ARG A 51 3.03 -0.25 -26.72
CA ARG A 51 2.19 0.43 -25.75
C ARG A 51 3.00 1.32 -24.82
N TYR A 52 2.42 2.47 -24.48
CA TYR A 52 2.98 3.37 -23.48
C TYR A 52 2.31 3.10 -22.15
N TYR A 53 3.11 2.83 -21.12
CA TYR A 53 2.64 2.77 -19.75
C TYR A 53 2.65 4.17 -19.15
N THR A 54 1.54 4.56 -18.53
CA THR A 54 1.46 5.79 -17.74
C THR A 54 0.84 5.50 -16.38
N GLY A 55 1.41 6.11 -15.36
CA GLY A 55 0.98 5.98 -13.98
C GLY A 55 1.16 7.29 -13.21
N VAL A 56 0.21 7.58 -12.34
CA VAL A 56 0.30 8.65 -11.35
C VAL A 56 -0.09 8.10 -9.99
N GLU A 57 0.69 8.43 -8.97
CA GLU A 57 0.41 8.05 -7.60
C GLU A 57 0.58 9.25 -6.68
N PHE A 58 -0.33 9.39 -5.74
CA PHE A 58 -0.30 10.39 -4.70
C PHE A 58 -0.36 9.70 -3.35
N SER A 59 0.52 10.06 -2.43
CA SER A 59 0.45 9.63 -1.05
C SER A 59 0.59 10.78 -0.07
N HIS A 60 -0.13 10.67 1.04
CA HIS A 60 -0.13 11.63 2.13
C HIS A 60 -0.09 10.89 3.47
N GLY A 61 0.84 11.26 4.34
CA GLY A 61 0.97 10.73 5.69
C GLY A 61 1.06 11.86 6.71
N ASN A 62 0.24 11.83 7.77
CA ASN A 62 0.28 12.86 8.80
C ASN A 62 -0.09 12.32 10.20
N PHE A 63 0.49 12.95 11.22
CA PHE A 63 0.17 12.73 12.62
C PHE A 63 -0.82 13.77 13.12
N TYR A 64 -1.94 13.29 13.64
CA TYR A 64 -2.96 14.10 14.31
C TYR A 64 -2.86 13.88 15.81
N LYS A 65 -2.55 14.94 16.57
CA LYS A 65 -2.24 14.89 18.00
C LYS A 65 -3.17 14.02 18.85
N ASN A 66 -4.47 14.00 18.55
CA ASN A 66 -5.48 13.31 19.37
C ASN A 66 -5.99 11.99 18.75
N LEU A 67 -5.62 11.68 17.50
CA LEU A 67 -6.13 10.51 16.79
C LEU A 67 -5.03 9.48 16.56
N GLY A 68 -3.82 9.93 16.20
CA GLY A 68 -2.73 9.05 15.81
C GLY A 68 -2.23 9.38 14.42
N TYR A 69 -1.75 8.38 13.71
CA TYR A 69 -1.19 8.53 12.37
C TYR A 69 -2.15 8.03 11.31
N PHE A 70 -2.25 8.79 10.23
CA PHE A 70 -3.03 8.41 9.07
C PHE A 70 -2.15 8.51 7.82
N HIS A 71 -2.19 7.48 7.00
CA HIS A 71 -1.52 7.40 5.72
C HIS A 71 -2.49 6.94 4.65
N THR A 72 -2.52 7.65 3.53
CA THR A 72 -3.31 7.25 2.37
C THR A 72 -2.49 7.39 1.11
N LYS A 73 -2.64 6.44 0.21
CA LYS A 73 -2.00 6.36 -1.10
C LYS A 73 -3.06 6.03 -2.13
N ILE A 74 -3.10 6.80 -3.21
CA ILE A 74 -4.05 6.66 -4.31
C ILE A 74 -3.25 6.67 -5.60
N GLY A 75 -3.52 5.74 -6.50
CA GLY A 75 -2.89 5.74 -7.81
C GLY A 75 -3.79 5.29 -8.93
N PHE A 76 -3.42 5.75 -10.12
CA PHE A 76 -4.04 5.40 -11.38
C PHE A 76 -2.93 5.06 -12.35
N ALA A 77 -3.03 3.91 -13.01
CA ALA A 77 -2.08 3.48 -14.02
C ALA A 77 -2.80 2.82 -15.18
N GLY A 78 -2.15 2.70 -16.33
CA GLY A 78 -2.69 1.98 -17.46
C GLY A 78 -1.77 2.01 -18.67
N PHE A 79 -2.21 1.32 -19.71
CA PHE A 79 -1.52 1.27 -20.98
C PHE A 79 -2.29 2.03 -22.06
N LEU A 80 -1.60 2.93 -22.74
CA LEU A 80 -2.09 3.62 -23.92
C LEU A 80 -1.56 2.90 -25.16
N SER A 81 -2.47 2.40 -25.99
CA SER A 81 -2.17 1.81 -27.29
C SER A 81 -3.24 2.22 -28.30
N GLU A 82 -2.84 2.58 -29.52
CA GLU A 82 -3.75 2.99 -30.61
C GLU A 82 -4.80 4.04 -30.19
N GLN A 83 -4.37 5.04 -29.40
CA GLN A 83 -5.23 6.12 -28.87
C GLN A 83 -6.32 5.66 -27.88
N GLN A 84 -6.28 4.42 -27.41
CA GLN A 84 -7.21 3.86 -26.43
C GLN A 84 -6.48 3.44 -25.16
N TYR A 85 -7.00 3.86 -24.00
CA TYR A 85 -6.52 3.36 -22.71
C TYR A 85 -7.10 1.97 -22.43
N ARG A 86 -6.21 1.02 -22.17
CA ARG A 86 -6.50 -0.38 -21.81
C ARG A 86 -5.74 -0.78 -20.55
N GLN A 87 -6.19 -1.84 -19.89
CA GLN A 87 -5.56 -2.40 -18.69
C GLN A 87 -5.31 -1.34 -17.60
N GLY A 88 -6.30 -0.47 -17.38
CA GLY A 88 -6.23 0.51 -16.32
C GLY A 88 -6.24 -0.16 -14.95
N LEU A 89 -5.57 0.45 -13.99
CA LEU A 89 -5.57 0.09 -12.59
C LEU A 89 -5.83 1.35 -11.77
N PHE A 90 -6.83 1.28 -10.90
CA PHE A 90 -6.99 2.21 -9.80
C PHE A 90 -6.67 1.48 -8.51
N HIS A 91 -5.89 2.10 -7.63
CA HIS A 91 -5.67 1.59 -6.28
C HIS A 91 -5.79 2.68 -5.23
N LEU A 92 -6.33 2.30 -4.08
CA LEU A 92 -6.45 3.10 -2.87
C LEU A 92 -5.96 2.24 -1.70
N LYS A 93 -4.94 2.73 -1.00
CA LYS A 93 -4.44 2.14 0.23
C LYS A 93 -4.54 3.16 1.34
N SER A 94 -5.12 2.78 2.46
CA SER A 94 -5.23 3.61 3.65
C SER A 94 -4.77 2.82 4.87
N SER A 95 -3.93 3.42 5.68
CA SER A 95 -3.36 2.84 6.90
C SER A 95 -3.52 3.85 8.02
N TYR A 96 -4.04 3.39 9.14
CA TYR A 96 -4.24 4.19 10.34
C TYR A 96 -3.74 3.44 11.54
N PHE A 97 -3.09 4.15 12.46
CA PHE A 97 -2.85 3.65 13.80
C PHE A 97 -3.13 4.70 14.85
N THR A 98 -3.65 4.27 16.00
CA THR A 98 -3.94 5.18 17.11
C THR A 98 -2.67 5.67 17.78
N ASN A 99 -2.77 6.78 18.50
CA ASN A 99 -1.82 7.06 19.58
C ASN A 99 -1.73 5.87 20.55
N LEU A 100 -0.63 5.80 21.30
CA LEU A 100 -0.46 4.77 22.32
C LEU A 100 -1.46 5.00 23.46
N LEU A 101 -2.46 4.13 23.57
CA LEU A 101 -3.53 4.25 24.55
C LEU A 101 -3.11 3.54 25.85
N PRO A 102 -3.12 4.22 27.01
CA PRO A 102 -2.92 3.54 28.28
C PRO A 102 -4.15 2.69 28.62
N PHE A 103 -3.94 1.41 28.89
CA PHE A 103 -4.97 0.49 29.38
C PHE A 103 -4.46 -0.25 30.61
N ASN A 104 -4.75 0.30 31.79
CA ASN A 104 -4.18 -0.15 33.06
C ASN A 104 -2.64 -0.12 33.02
N ASN A 105 -1.95 -1.24 33.29
CA ASN A 105 -0.49 -1.33 33.17
C ASN A 105 -0.02 -1.65 31.73
N PHE A 106 -0.94 -1.87 30.79
CA PHE A 106 -0.63 -2.15 29.39
C PHE A 106 -0.71 -0.87 28.57
N HIS A 107 -0.02 -0.88 27.44
CA HIS A 107 -0.24 0.11 26.39
C HIS A 107 -0.86 -0.57 25.19
N VAL A 108 -1.85 0.04 24.55
CA VAL A 108 -2.57 -0.57 23.42
C VAL A 108 -2.48 0.34 22.22
N ARG A 109 -2.28 -0.24 21.05
CA ARG A 109 -2.40 0.44 19.76
C ARG A 109 -3.33 -0.33 18.84
N GLN A 110 -4.20 0.39 18.17
CA GLN A 110 -5.10 -0.16 17.16
C GLN A 110 -4.59 0.21 15.79
N PHE A 111 -4.63 -0.75 14.86
CA PHE A 111 -4.24 -0.61 13.48
C PHE A 111 -5.42 -0.94 12.57
N ILE A 112 -5.62 -0.10 11.57
CA ILE A 112 -6.64 -0.27 10.55
C ILE A 112 -5.96 -0.11 9.20
N ASN A 113 -6.08 -1.11 8.34
CA ASN A 113 -5.58 -1.05 6.97
C ASN A 113 -6.70 -1.37 5.99
N ILE A 114 -6.79 -0.60 4.92
CA ILE A 114 -7.74 -0.76 3.83
C ILE A 114 -6.95 -0.76 2.53
N ASP A 115 -7.16 -1.77 1.69
CA ASP A 115 -6.55 -1.89 0.37
C ASP A 115 -7.65 -2.17 -0.66
N TYR A 116 -7.83 -1.27 -1.61
CA TYR A 116 -8.86 -1.32 -2.62
C TYR A 116 -8.25 -1.17 -4.01
N ASN A 117 -8.59 -2.07 -4.93
CA ASN A 117 -8.06 -2.09 -6.30
C ASN A 117 -9.18 -2.36 -7.30
N ILE A 118 -9.14 -1.66 -8.42
CA ILE A 118 -10.05 -1.83 -9.55
C ILE A 118 -9.24 -1.93 -10.83
N GLY A 119 -9.45 -3.00 -11.58
CA GLY A 119 -9.01 -3.17 -12.95
C GLY A 119 -10.04 -2.63 -13.93
N ILE A 120 -9.62 -1.75 -14.84
CA ILE A 120 -10.45 -1.10 -15.85
C ILE A 120 -10.04 -1.63 -17.22
N ARG A 121 -10.97 -2.27 -17.95
CA ARG A 121 -10.73 -2.79 -19.33
C ARG A 121 -9.46 -3.65 -19.43
N ARG A 122 -9.30 -4.58 -18.48
CA ARG A 122 -8.25 -5.60 -18.51
C ARG A 122 -8.61 -6.73 -19.47
N PHE A 123 -7.62 -7.44 -19.98
CA PHE A 123 -7.84 -8.66 -20.76
C PHE A 123 -8.46 -9.76 -19.88
N GLU A 124 -9.16 -10.73 -20.47
CA GLU A 124 -9.85 -11.78 -19.71
C GLU A 124 -8.89 -12.63 -18.85
N ASP A 125 -7.64 -12.76 -19.29
CA ASP A 125 -6.58 -13.49 -18.58
C ASP A 125 -5.87 -12.66 -17.50
N GLU A 126 -6.29 -11.41 -17.30
CA GLU A 126 -5.70 -10.51 -16.31
C GLU A 126 -6.62 -10.29 -15.10
N TYR A 127 -6.20 -10.85 -13.97
CA TYR A 127 -6.97 -10.82 -12.74
C TYR A 127 -6.16 -10.21 -11.59
N ILE A 128 -6.88 -9.55 -10.69
CA ILE A 128 -6.38 -9.14 -9.38
C ILE A 128 -6.70 -10.30 -8.43
N ASN A 129 -5.66 -10.89 -7.84
CA ASN A 129 -5.79 -11.96 -6.85
C ASN A 129 -5.81 -11.37 -5.42
N ILE A 130 -6.49 -12.05 -4.50
CA ILE A 130 -6.60 -11.74 -3.07
C ILE A 130 -5.69 -12.66 -2.22
N SER A 131 -4.93 -13.56 -2.85
CA SER A 131 -4.07 -14.53 -2.18
C SER A 131 -2.94 -13.89 -1.38
N ASN A 132 -2.80 -14.26 -0.10
CA ASN A 132 -1.68 -14.05 0.83
C ASN A 132 -0.89 -12.75 0.62
N GLU A 133 0.13 -12.74 -0.24
CA GLU A 133 0.99 -11.58 -0.53
C GLU A 133 0.26 -10.39 -1.16
N ASN A 134 -0.88 -10.65 -1.80
CA ASN A 134 -1.70 -9.67 -2.51
C ASN A 134 -3.00 -9.31 -1.76
N GLY A 135 -3.29 -9.91 -0.61
CA GLY A 135 -4.56 -9.67 0.08
C GLY A 135 -4.53 -10.07 1.55
N ILE A 136 -5.29 -11.11 1.91
CA ILE A 136 -5.46 -11.50 3.31
C ILE A 136 -4.39 -12.53 3.68
N ARG A 137 -3.59 -12.22 4.72
CA ARG A 137 -2.58 -13.14 5.25
C ARG A 137 -3.23 -14.48 5.63
N GLY A 138 -2.68 -15.58 5.12
CA GLY A 138 -3.18 -16.94 5.35
C GLY A 138 -4.27 -17.41 4.39
N LEU A 139 -4.77 -16.54 3.50
CA LEU A 139 -5.69 -16.94 2.43
C LEU A 139 -4.87 -17.35 1.20
N SER A 140 -4.78 -18.64 0.92
CA SER A 140 -4.13 -19.15 -0.31
C SER A 140 -5.16 -19.86 -1.17
N SER A 141 -5.53 -19.24 -2.29
CA SER A 141 -6.36 -19.87 -3.30
C SER A 141 -6.16 -19.20 -4.64
N ASP A 142 -5.86 -20.00 -5.66
CA ASP A 142 -5.72 -19.56 -7.04
C ASP A 142 -7.08 -19.30 -7.72
N SER A 143 -8.19 -19.67 -7.08
CA SER A 143 -9.55 -19.42 -7.59
C SER A 143 -10.09 -18.02 -7.26
N LEU A 144 -9.43 -17.26 -6.38
CA LEU A 144 -9.88 -15.94 -5.92
C LEU A 144 -9.43 -14.84 -6.89
N LYS A 145 -9.96 -14.89 -8.10
CA LYS A 145 -9.67 -13.98 -9.20
C LYS A 145 -10.82 -12.99 -9.40
N GLY A 146 -10.50 -11.71 -9.58
CA GLY A 146 -11.50 -10.70 -9.90
C GLY A 146 -10.90 -9.47 -10.55
N THR A 147 -11.77 -8.58 -11.03
CA THR A 147 -11.39 -7.25 -11.53
C THR A 147 -11.43 -6.20 -10.42
N HIS A 148 -12.02 -6.51 -9.27
CA HIS A 148 -12.13 -5.62 -8.12
C HIS A 148 -11.68 -6.38 -6.87
N ARG A 149 -10.93 -5.70 -6.00
CA ARG A 149 -10.48 -6.25 -4.72
C ARG A 149 -10.65 -5.20 -3.64
N LEU A 150 -11.30 -5.57 -2.54
CA LEU A 150 -11.31 -4.81 -1.29
C LEU A 150 -10.80 -5.72 -0.18
N THR A 151 -9.85 -5.23 0.61
CA THR A 151 -9.33 -5.92 1.78
C THR A 151 -9.27 -4.94 2.94
N MET A 152 -9.70 -5.39 4.11
CA MET A 152 -9.65 -4.64 5.36
C MET A 152 -8.96 -5.49 6.41
N SER A 153 -8.06 -4.89 7.18
CA SER A 153 -7.36 -5.54 8.29
C SER A 153 -7.49 -4.68 9.54
N LEU A 154 -7.83 -5.33 10.65
CA LEU A 154 -7.94 -4.74 11.97
C LEU A 154 -7.00 -5.51 12.90
N GLU A 155 -6.08 -4.81 13.53
CA GLU A 155 -5.09 -5.42 14.43
C GLU A 155 -4.97 -4.62 15.71
N THR A 156 -5.03 -5.32 16.84
CA THR A 156 -4.82 -4.73 18.18
C THR A 156 -3.50 -5.25 18.73
N VAL A 157 -2.57 -4.35 19.01
CA VAL A 157 -1.30 -4.67 19.65
C VAL A 157 -1.34 -4.19 21.10
N ALA A 158 -1.15 -5.12 22.04
CA ALA A 158 -1.08 -4.84 23.47
C ALA A 158 0.35 -5.07 23.97
N PHE A 159 0.95 -3.99 24.46
CA PHE A 159 2.28 -3.91 25.03
C PHE A 159 2.21 -4.23 26.52
N SER A 160 2.74 -5.41 26.91
CA SER A 160 2.75 -5.89 28.29
C SER A 160 3.86 -5.21 29.12
N PRO A 161 3.59 -4.80 30.36
CA PRO A 161 4.62 -4.29 31.28
C PRO A 161 5.44 -5.41 31.92
N PHE A 162 5.04 -6.67 31.73
CA PHE A 162 5.60 -7.81 32.45
C PHE A 162 6.90 -8.25 31.80
N TYR A 163 7.96 -8.27 32.60
CA TYR A 163 9.27 -8.75 32.18
C TYR A 163 9.53 -10.10 32.84
N VAL A 164 9.48 -11.18 32.06
CA VAL A 164 9.71 -12.53 32.57
C VAL A 164 10.95 -13.10 31.90
N TYR A 165 12.04 -13.21 32.68
CA TYR A 165 13.28 -13.89 32.28
C TYR A 165 13.83 -13.53 30.89
N GLY A 166 13.77 -12.25 30.51
CA GLY A 166 14.28 -11.77 29.21
C GLY A 166 13.21 -11.58 28.13
N PHE A 167 12.00 -12.10 28.34
CA PHE A 167 10.86 -11.91 27.44
C PHE A 167 9.97 -10.76 27.93
N ARG A 168 9.50 -9.94 26.98
CA ARG A 168 8.55 -8.83 27.15
C ARG A 168 7.30 -9.06 26.32
#